data_AF-A0A2G5UAL9-F1
#
_entry.id   AF-A0A2G5UAL9-F1
#
_cell.length_a   1.000
_cell.length_b   1.000
_cell.length_c   1.000
_cell.angle_alpha   90.00
_cell.angle_beta   90.00
_cell.angle_gamma   90.00
#
_symmetry.space_group_name_H-M   'P 1'
#
loop_
_entity.id
_entity.type
_entity.pdbx_description
1 polymer ?
#
loop_
_entity_poly.entity_id
_entity_poly.type
_entity_poly.pdbx_seq_one_letter_code
_entity_poly.pdbx_strand_id
1 'polypeptide(L)'
;MENGYSWWIAVIFTFGETAGSGLVALPNAMLSLGLVGGIITLIIMCLIPFYTATLLGNNWIIMKTRWSEYTEHCRNPYPEMAQKAMGDWVG
;
A
#
# COMPACT_ATOMS: atom_id res chain seq x y z
N MET A 1 0.76 4.16 -22.64
CA MET A 1 1.44 3.99 -21.32
C MET A 1 2.55 5.02 -21.28
N GLU A 2 2.24 6.31 -21.11
CA GLU A 2 3.24 7.37 -21.37
C GLU A 2 3.40 8.40 -20.25
N ASN A 3 2.68 8.29 -19.12
CA ASN A 3 2.82 9.27 -18.02
C ASN A 3 2.75 8.65 -16.60
N GLY A 4 3.22 7.41 -16.42
CA GLY A 4 3.30 6.74 -15.09
C GLY A 4 4.71 6.24 -14.78
N TYR A 5 5.09 6.21 -13.50
CA TYR A 5 6.35 5.62 -13.05
C TYR A 5 6.50 4.20 -13.62
N SER A 6 7.66 3.89 -14.20
CA SER A 6 8.00 2.52 -14.59
C SER A 6 7.85 1.60 -13.38
N TRP A 7 7.29 0.40 -13.59
CA TRP A 7 7.05 -0.58 -12.52
C TRP A 7 8.29 -0.82 -11.67
N TRP A 8 9.47 -0.85 -12.28
CA TRP A 8 10.76 -0.96 -11.59
C TRP A 8 11.03 0.16 -10.59
N ILE A 9 10.73 1.41 -10.97
CA ILE A 9 10.93 2.58 -10.12
C ILE A 9 9.94 2.55 -8.96
N ALA A 10 8.70 2.13 -9.21
CA ALA A 10 7.70 1.96 -8.15
C ALA A 10 8.13 0.90 -7.13
N VAL A 11 8.72 -0.21 -7.57
CA VAL A 11 9.25 -1.26 -6.67
C VAL A 11 10.38 -0.70 -5.79
N ILE A 12 11.38 -0.05 -6.39
CA ILE A 12 12.52 0.53 -5.65
C ILE A 12 12.03 1.60 -4.66
N PHE A 13 11.10 2.45 -5.08
CA PHE A 13 10.53 3.48 -4.22
C PHE A 13 9.79 2.89 -3.01
N THR A 14 8.97 1.85 -3.23
CA THR A 14 8.24 1.15 -2.16
C THR A 14 9.20 0.51 -1.16
N PHE A 15 10.28 -0.11 -1.63
CA PHE A 15 11.33 -0.64 -0.75
C PHE A 15 12.03 0.46 0.05
N GLY A 16 12.31 1.61 -0.58
CA GLY A 16 12.92 2.77 0.06
C GLY A 16 12.06 3.35 1.19
N GLU A 17 10.76 3.49 0.99
CA GLU A 17 9.84 3.96 2.03
C GLU A 17 9.70 2.94 3.18
N THR A 18 9.69 1.64 2.86
CA THR A 18 9.59 0.57 3.87
C THR A 18 10.87 0.43 4.71
N ALA A 19 12.04 0.76 4.14
CA ALA A 19 13.34 0.72 4.82
C ALA A 19 13.53 1.81 5.90
N GLY A 20 12.51 2.64 6.16
CA GLY A 20 12.54 3.69 7.17
C GLY A 20 12.43 3.19 8.62
N SER A 21 11.74 3.97 9.46
CA SER A 21 11.65 3.74 10.91
C SER A 21 11.12 2.37 11.33
N GLY A 22 10.29 1.73 10.48
CA GLY A 22 9.76 0.39 10.72
C GLY A 22 10.86 -0.68 10.82
N LEU A 23 11.85 -0.66 9.92
CA LEU A 23 12.97 -1.62 9.95
C LEU A 23 13.90 -1.40 11.13
N VAL A 24 14.06 -0.14 11.58
CA VAL A 24 14.92 0.21 12.72
C VAL A 24 14.30 -0.21 14.06
N ALA A 25 12.97 -0.17 14.18
CA ALA A 25 12.26 -0.61 15.37
C ALA A 25 12.13 -2.14 15.49
N LEU A 26 12.25 -2.84 14.36
CA LEU A 26 12.03 -4.29 14.26
C LEU A 26 12.96 -5.14 15.17
N PRO A 27 14.28 -4.89 15.25
CA PRO A 27 15.17 -5.69 16.10
C PRO A 27 14.80 -5.58 17.59
N ASN A 28 14.42 -4.38 18.03
CA ASN A 28 14.03 -4.15 19.42
C ASN A 28 12.72 -4.88 19.77
N ALA A 29 11.76 -4.91 18.84
CA ALA A 29 10.54 -5.70 18.99
C ALA A 29 10.84 -7.21 19.03
N MET A 30 11.69 -7.71 18.13
CA MET A 30 12.08 -9.13 18.10
C MET A 30 12.78 -9.58 19.38
N LEU A 31 13.66 -8.75 19.94
CA LEU A 31 14.32 -9.03 21.22
C LEU A 31 13.33 -9.13 22.38
N SER A 32 12.28 -8.30 22.36
CA SER A 32 11.24 -8.29 23.42
C SER A 32 10.29 -9.49 23.36
N LEU A 33 10.07 -10.06 22.17
CA LEU A 33 9.15 -11.19 21.92
C LEU A 33 9.83 -12.57 21.95
N GLY A 34 11.16 -12.63 21.92
CA GLY A 34 11.93 -13.86 21.76
C GLY A 34 11.89 -14.41 20.32
N LEU A 35 12.80 -15.33 20.00
CA LEU A 35 13.03 -15.80 18.62
C LEU A 35 11.78 -16.37 17.94
N VAL A 36 11.02 -17.22 18.64
CA VAL A 36 9.81 -17.87 18.11
C VAL A 36 8.66 -16.87 17.95
N GLY A 37 8.41 -16.04 18.97
CA GLY A 37 7.37 -15.00 18.92
C GLY A 37 7.65 -13.91 17.88
N GLY A 38 8.92 -13.52 17.73
CA GLY A 38 9.38 -12.56 16.73
C GLY A 38 9.16 -13.05 15.31
N ILE A 39 9.52 -14.31 14.99
CA ILE A 39 9.32 -14.90 13.65
C ILE A 39 7.82 -14.99 13.30
N ILE A 40 6.98 -15.43 14.23
CA ILE A 40 5.53 -15.51 14.01
C ILE A 40 4.94 -14.12 13.74
N THR A 41 5.32 -13.14 14.56
CA THR A 41 4.83 -11.76 14.41
C THR A 41 5.29 -11.15 13.09
N LEU A 42 6.53 -11.41 12.65
CA LEU A 42 7.04 -10.99 11.35
C LEU A 42 6.21 -11.52 10.18
N ILE A 43 5.87 -12.81 10.20
CA ILE A 43 5.08 -13.44 9.13
C ILE A 43 3.68 -12.80 9.08
N ILE A 44 3.03 -12.63 10.23
CA ILE A 44 1.71 -11.99 10.31
C ILE A 44 1.76 -10.54 9.81
N MET A 45 2.76 -9.78 10.26
CA MET A 45 2.97 -8.39 9.85
C MET A 45 3.35 -8.26 8.36
N CYS A 46 3.79 -9.31 7.70
CA CYS A 46 4.00 -9.33 6.25
C CYS A 46 2.70 -9.65 5.50
N LEU A 47 1.92 -10.62 5.98
CA LEU A 47 0.69 -11.08 5.33
C LEU A 47 -0.42 -10.02 5.31
N ILE A 48 -0.61 -9.30 6.42
CA ILE A 48 -1.67 -8.28 6.55
C ILE A 48 -1.51 -7.15 5.51
N PRO A 49 -0.35 -6.45 5.42
CA PRO A 49 -0.17 -5.40 4.44
C PRO A 49 -0.12 -5.95 3.00
N PHE A 50 0.38 -7.17 2.79
CA PHE A 50 0.33 -7.81 1.46
C PHE A 50 -1.11 -8.00 0.98
N TYR A 51 -1.99 -8.53 1.83
CA TYR A 51 -3.40 -8.66 1.51
C TYR A 51 -4.06 -7.30 1.28
N THR A 52 -3.76 -6.32 2.14
CA THR A 52 -4.31 -4.96 2.01
C THR A 52 -3.88 -4.30 0.69
N ALA A 53 -2.60 -4.44 0.30
CA ALA A 53 -2.06 -3.89 -0.94
C ALA A 53 -2.72 -4.51 -2.19
N THR A 54 -2.98 -5.81 -2.19
CA THR A 54 -3.65 -6.48 -3.32
C THR A 54 -5.12 -6.04 -3.45
N LEU A 55 -5.84 -5.92 -2.33
CA LEU A 55 -7.21 -5.41 -2.33
C LEU A 55 -7.28 -3.96 -2.87
N LEU A 56 -6.33 -3.13 -2.45
CA LEU A 56 -6.24 -1.73 -2.85
C LEU A 56 -5.92 -1.57 -4.34
N GLY A 57 -5.01 -2.39 -4.87
CA GLY A 57 -4.73 -2.47 -6.30
C GLY A 57 -5.95 -2.90 -7.12
N ASN A 58 -6.71 -3.88 -6.63
CA ASN A 58 -7.94 -4.32 -7.29
C ASN A 58 -9.02 -3.23 -7.28
N ASN A 59 -9.19 -2.53 -6.16
CA ASN A 59 -10.13 -1.41 -6.06
C ASN A 59 -9.78 -0.30 -7.06
N TRP A 60 -8.49 0.01 -7.22
CA TRP A 60 -8.02 0.98 -8.20
C TRP A 60 -8.35 0.57 -9.65
N ILE A 61 -8.21 -0.72 -9.99
CA ILE A 61 -8.58 -1.23 -11.31
C ILE A 61 -10.07 -1.04 -11.56
N ILE A 62 -10.92 -1.41 -10.60
CA ILE A 62 -12.39 -1.26 -10.70
C ILE A 62 -12.78 0.20 -10.88
N MET A 63 -12.15 1.11 -10.13
CA MET A 63 -12.40 2.55 -10.23
C MET A 63 -12.04 3.10 -11.61
N LYS A 64 -10.89 2.71 -12.18
CA LYS A 64 -10.52 3.09 -13.56
C LYS A 64 -11.48 2.54 -14.60
N THR A 65 -12.05 1.35 -14.39
CA THR A 65 -13.05 0.78 -15.30
C THR A 65 -14.39 1.52 -15.22
N ARG A 66 -14.78 2.02 -14.05
CA ARG A 66 -16.09 2.64 -13.82
C ARG A 66 -16.14 4.14 -14.13
N TRP A 67 -15.02 4.84 -14.02
CA TRP A 67 -14.91 6.27 -14.31
C TRP A 67 -13.74 6.54 -15.27
N SER A 68 -14.06 6.83 -16.54
CA SER A 68 -13.06 7.08 -17.58
C SER A 68 -12.18 8.30 -17.31
N GLU A 69 -12.62 9.23 -16.44
CA GLU A 69 -11.89 10.41 -15.99
C GLU A 69 -10.53 10.09 -15.36
N TYR A 70 -10.37 8.93 -14.73
CA TYR A 70 -9.12 8.52 -14.09
C TYR A 70 -8.19 7.72 -15.02
N THR A 71 -8.48 7.67 -16.32
CA THR A 71 -7.71 6.87 -17.30
C THR A 71 -6.38 7.52 -17.69
N GLU A 72 -6.30 8.85 -17.75
CA GLU A 72 -5.11 9.55 -18.26
C GLU A 72 -4.13 9.98 -17.16
N HIS A 73 -4.59 10.63 -16.09
CA HIS A 73 -3.71 11.08 -15.02
C HIS A 73 -4.49 11.35 -13.73
N CYS A 74 -4.15 10.66 -12.64
CA CYS A 74 -4.65 10.98 -11.31
C CYS A 74 -3.46 11.32 -10.41
N ARG A 75 -3.42 12.56 -9.89
CA ARG A 75 -2.31 13.06 -9.06
C ARG A 75 -2.29 12.41 -7.67
N ASN A 76 -3.46 12.07 -7.13
CA ASN A 76 -3.63 11.49 -5.80
C ASN A 76 -4.68 10.35 -5.82
N PRO A 77 -4.29 9.10 -6.04
CA PRO A 77 -5.23 7.99 -6.21
C PRO A 77 -5.96 7.60 -4.90
N TYR A 78 -5.31 7.72 -3.74
CA TYR A 78 -5.88 7.32 -2.45
C TYR A 78 -7.04 8.22 -1.97
N PRO A 79 -6.93 9.56 -1.98
CA PRO A 79 -8.05 10.43 -1.63
C PRO A 79 -9.26 10.28 -2.56
N GLU A 80 -9.02 10.11 -3.86
CA GLU A 80 -10.08 9.94 -4.85
C GLU A 80 -10.83 8.61 -4.65
N MET A 81 -10.09 7.51 -4.42
CA MET A 81 -10.70 6.22 -4.04
C MET A 81 -11.55 6.35 -2.78
N ALA A 82 -11.07 7.08 -1.77
CA ALA A 82 -11.79 7.28 -0.52
C ALA A 82 -13.06 8.13 -0.72
N GLN A 83 -13.00 9.23 -1.48
CA GLN A 83 -14.16 10.08 -1.77
C GLN A 83 -15.24 9.31 -2.53
N LYS A 84 -14.86 8.53 -3.55
CA LYS A 84 -15.84 7.72 -4.31
C LYS A 84 -16.40 6.54 -3.51
N ALA A 85 -15.64 6.00 -2.56
CA ALA A 85 -16.11 4.92 -1.69
C ALA A 85 -17.04 5.41 -0.56
N MET A 86 -16.81 6.61 -0.02
CA MET A 86 -17.60 7.17 1.09
C MET A 86 -18.89 7.88 0.64
N GLY A 87 -18.99 8.27 -0.64
CA GLY A 87 -20.16 8.98 -1.17
C GLY A 87 -20.35 10.37 -0.55
N ASP A 88 -21.53 10.98 -0.74
CA ASP A 88 -21.88 12.35 -0.28
C ASP A 88 -21.89 12.55 1.25
N TRP A 89 -21.49 11.54 2.03
CA TRP A 89 -21.40 11.63 3.50
C TRP A 89 -20.19 12.45 4.00
N VAL A 90 -19.23 12.76 3.14
CA VAL A 90 -18.02 13.54 3.46
C VAL A 90 -17.92 14.80 2.57
N GLY A 91 -19.08 15.41 2.30
CA GLY A 91 -19.21 16.72 1.62
C GLY A 91 -19.48 17.85 2.60
#